data_AF-A0A354HS93-F1
#
_entry.id   AF-A0A354HS93-F1
#
_cell.length_a   1.000
_cell.length_b   1.000
_cell.length_c   1.000
_cell.angle_alpha   90.00
_cell.angle_beta   90.00
_cell.angle_gamma   90.00
#
_symmetry.space_group_name_H-M   'P 1'
#
loop_
_entity.id
_entity.type
_entity.pdbx_description
1 polymer ?
#
loop_
_entity_poly.entity_id
_entity_poly.type
_entity_poly.pdbx_seq_one_letter_code
_entity_poly.pdbx_strand_id
1 'polypeptide(L)' 'MNKLTVLSPTAILGYGFPKQSFLEGLTHNPDVIGVDAGSVDPGPYYLGAGVSFTDRAAVKRD' A
#
# COMPACT_ATOMS: atom_id res chain seq x y z
N MET A 1 3.34 25.83 12.11
CA MET A 1 3.41 24.76 11.10
C MET A 1 1.99 24.39 10.70
N ASN A 2 1.71 24.19 9.42
CA ASN A 2 0.40 23.72 8.97
C ASN A 2 0.28 22.22 9.26
N LYS A 3 -0.93 21.76 9.64
CA LYS A 3 -1.23 20.33 9.82
C LYS A 3 -1.20 19.64 8.45
N LEU A 4 -0.66 18.42 8.42
CA LEU A 4 -0.72 17.50 7.28
C LEU A 4 -1.51 16.26 7.68
N THR A 5 -2.45 15.82 6.85
CA THR A 5 -3.28 14.63 7.06
C THR A 5 -2.94 13.60 5.99
N VAL A 6 -2.56 12.40 6.41
CA VAL A 6 -2.16 11.31 5.52
C VAL A 6 -3.16 10.17 5.62
N LEU A 7 -3.68 9.70 4.48
CA LEU A 7 -4.47 8.49 4.37
C LEU A 7 -3.55 7.32 3.98
N SER A 8 -3.47 6.30 4.84
CA SER A 8 -2.78 5.04 4.56
C SER A 8 -3.81 3.92 4.41
N PRO A 9 -4.16 3.52 3.17
CA PRO A 9 -5.29 2.61 2.94
C PRO A 9 -4.92 1.14 3.19
N THR A 10 -3.64 0.78 3.12
CA THR A 10 -3.17 -0.60 3.27
C THR A 10 -1.84 -0.66 4.03
N ALA A 11 -1.54 -1.83 4.59
CA ALA A 11 -0.30 -2.06 5.32
C ALA A 11 0.93 -2.21 4.40
N ILE A 12 0.75 -2.70 3.17
CA ILE A 12 1.78 -2.80 2.13
C ILE A 12 1.11 -2.88 0.74
N LEU A 13 1.73 -2.28 -0.27
CA LEU A 13 1.23 -2.33 -1.65
C LEU A 13 1.08 -3.78 -2.15
N GLY A 14 -0.11 -4.13 -2.66
CA GLY A 14 -0.44 -5.46 -3.16
C GLY A 14 -1.25 -6.32 -2.18
N TYR A 15 -1.43 -5.90 -0.93
CA TYR A 15 -2.28 -6.63 0.02
C TYR A 15 -3.77 -6.37 -0.15
N GLY A 16 -4.14 -5.29 -0.84
CA GLY A 16 -5.51 -4.83 -0.94
C GLY A 16 -5.95 -4.03 0.29
N PHE A 17 -7.11 -3.42 0.11
CA PHE A 17 -7.81 -2.66 1.14
C PHE A 17 -9.32 -2.65 0.83
N PRO A 18 -10.19 -2.54 1.83
CA PRO A 18 -11.62 -2.42 1.57
C PRO A 18 -11.91 -1.10 0.85
N LYS A 19 -12.51 -1.17 -0.35
CA LYS A 19 -12.89 0.02 -1.13
C LYS A 19 -13.76 0.99 -0.32
N GLN A 20 -14.66 0.47 0.51
CA GLN A 20 -15.51 1.28 1.37
C GLN A 20 -14.69 2.11 2.37
N SER A 21 -13.67 1.51 2.99
CA SER A 21 -12.77 2.21 3.92
C SER A 21 -11.94 3.28 3.22
N PHE A 22 -11.48 3.00 1.99
CA PHE A 22 -10.77 4.00 1.19
C PHE A 22 -11.67 5.19 0.84
N LEU A 23 -12.89 4.94 0.37
CA LEU A 23 -13.86 5.99 0.04
C LEU A 23 -14.22 6.84 1.27
N GLU A 24 -14.43 6.21 2.43
CA GLU A 24 -14.64 6.92 3.69
C GLU A 24 -13.44 7.81 4.04
N GLY A 25 -12.22 7.26 3.92
CA GLY A 25 -10.97 8.00 4.13
C GLY A 25 -10.85 9.25 3.27
N LEU A 26 -11.30 9.20 2.00
CA LEU A 26 -11.30 10.35 1.10
C LEU A 26 -12.24 11.47 1.54
N THR A 27 -13.32 11.17 2.27
CA THR A 27 -14.26 12.20 2.77
C THR A 27 -13.61 13.17 3.77
N HIS A 28 -12.51 12.76 4.39
CA HIS A 28 -11.74 13.59 5.31
C HIS A 28 -10.78 14.57 4.61
N ASN A 29 -10.76 14.61 3.27
CA ASN A 29 -9.87 15.46 2.46
C ASN A 29 -8.39 15.33 2.86
N PRO A 30 -7.79 14.14 2.79
CA PRO A 30 -6.37 13.96 3.13
C PRO A 30 -5.49 14.75 2.14
N ASP A 31 -4.39 15.31 2.66
CA ASP A 31 -3.42 16.04 1.84
C ASP A 31 -2.58 15.09 1.00
N VAL A 32 -2.34 13.88 1.52
CA VAL A 32 -1.53 12.84 0.88
C VAL A 32 -2.17 11.47 1.11
N ILE A 33 -2.15 10.65 0.07
CA ILE A 33 -2.43 9.21 0.18
C ILE A 33 -1.09 8.50 0.01
N GLY A 34 -0.71 7.69 1.00
CA GLY A 34 0.56 6.98 1.01
C GLY A 34 0.34 5.50 1.28
N VAL A 35 1.11 4.65 0.62
CA VAL A 35 1.14 3.21 0.86
C VAL A 35 2.55 2.79 1.21
N ASP A 36 2.70 1.83 2.11
CA ASP A 36 4.01 1.26 2.39
C ASP A 36 4.48 0.45 1.18
N ALA A 37 5.67 0.77 0.69
CA ALA A 37 6.39 0.02 -0.34
C ALA A 37 7.42 -0.90 0.33
N GLY A 38 6.98 -1.66 1.34
CA GLY A 38 7.81 -2.58 2.11
C GLY A 38 8.55 -3.60 1.24
N SER A 39 9.38 -4.46 1.86
CA SER A 39 10.21 -5.41 1.12
C SER A 39 9.38 -6.27 0.17
N VAL A 40 9.64 -6.11 -1.12
CA VAL A 40 9.09 -6.93 -2.21
C VAL A 40 9.83 -8.26 -2.34
N ASP A 41 10.87 -8.48 -1.53
CA ASP A 41 11.79 -9.62 -1.55
C ASP A 41 12.11 -10.16 -0.12
N PRO A 42 11.09 -10.44 0.71
CA PRO A 42 11.29 -10.78 2.12
C PRO A 42 11.97 -12.13 2.28
N GLY A 43 13.18 -12.11 2.81
CA GLY A 43 13.94 -13.30 3.17
C GLY A 43 14.60 -14.00 1.97
N PRO A 44 15.39 -15.06 2.24
CA PRO A 44 16.31 -15.63 1.26
C PRO A 44 15.65 -16.18 -0.01
N TYR A 45 14.40 -16.64 0.08
CA TYR A 45 13.69 -17.21 -1.06
C TYR A 45 13.35 -16.16 -2.11
N TYR A 46 12.58 -15.13 -1.76
CA TYR A 46 12.12 -14.11 -2.72
C TYR A 46 13.30 -13.32 -3.29
N LEU A 47 14.27 -12.96 -2.44
CA LEU A 47 15.51 -12.32 -2.88
C LEU A 47 16.33 -13.22 -3.83
N GLY A 48 16.53 -14.50 -3.48
CA GLY A 48 17.33 -15.42 -4.27
C GLY A 48 16.69 -15.83 -5.60
N ALA A 49 15.36 -15.91 -5.65
CA ALA A 49 14.61 -16.25 -6.85
C ALA A 49 14.28 -15.04 -7.75
N GLY A 50 14.51 -13.80 -7.27
CA GLY A 50 14.18 -12.58 -8.02
C GLY A 50 12.68 -12.43 -8.28
N VAL A 51 11.86 -12.97 -7.39
CA VAL A 51 10.39 -12.93 -7.50
C VAL A 51 9.81 -12.04 -6.41
N SER A 52 8.82 -11.23 -6.78
CA SER A 52 8.13 -10.36 -5.84
C SER A 52 7.30 -11.19 -4.85
N PHE A 53 7.29 -10.76 -3.59
CA PHE A 53 6.42 -11.28 -2.55
C PHE A 53 4.95 -11.04 -2.83
N THR A 54 4.65 -9.86 -3.36
CA THR A 54 3.30 -9.46 -3.72
C THR A 54 3.07 -9.74 -5.20
N ASP A 55 1.89 -10.29 -5.50
CA ASP A 55 1.48 -10.59 -6.88
C ASP A 55 1.37 -9.32 -7.72
N ARG A 56 1.81 -9.41 -8.99
CA ARG A 56 1.85 -8.25 -9.88
C ARG A 56 0.46 -7.69 -10.18
N ALA A 57 -0.58 -8.53 -10.29
CA ALA A 57 -1.94 -8.05 -10.52
C ALA A 57 -2.48 -7.37 -9.26
N ALA A 58 -2.16 -7.89 -8.08
CA ALA A 58 -2.52 -7.26 -6.81
C ALA A 58 -1.87 -5.88 -6.62
N VAL A 59 -0.57 -5.75 -6.93
CA VAL A 59 0.15 -4.46 -6.91
C VAL A 59 -0.43 -3.43 -7.88
N LYS A 60 -0.97 -3.87 -9.03
CA LYS A 60 -1.61 -2.97 -10.01
C LYS A 60 -3.04 -2.57 -9.65
N ARG A 61 -3.72 -3.40 -8.86
CA ARG A 61 -5.10 -3.14 -8.42
C ARG A 61 -5.12 -2.08 -7.33
N ASP A 62 -4.17 -2.19 -6.41
CA ASP A 62 -3.97 -1.25 -5.31
C ASP A 62 -3.46 0.11 -5.81
#